data_AF-A0A1S3DQD4-F1
#
_entry.id   AF-A0A1S3DQD4-F1
#
_cell.length_a   1.000
_cell.length_b   1.000
_cell.length_c   1.000
_cell.angle_alpha   90.00
_cell.angle_beta   90.00
_cell.angle_gamma   90.00
#
_symmetry.space_group_name_H-M   'P 1'
#
loop_
_entity.id
_entity.type
_entity.pdbx_description
1 polymer ?
#
loop_
_entity_poly.entity_id
_entity_poly.type
_entity_poly.pdbx_seq_one_letter_code
_entity_poly.pdbx_strand_id
1 'polypeptide(L)'
;MPIGKSSEGRILKVVKISSGSNTDAEKLIKPAIWIDGGMHAREWISPAVAMFIIKQLVERYETFKPVVDKVDWYILPMVNPDGYEYTHTSDRLWRKSRSQHDDNSLRSR
;
A
#
# COMPACT_ATOMS: atom_id res chain seq x y z
N MET A 1 9.92 2.88 0.83
CA MET A 1 10.21 3.07 2.26
C MET A 1 9.45 2.03 3.09
N PRO A 2 10.11 1.33 4.04
CA PRO A 2 9.42 0.46 4.99
C PRO A 2 8.64 1.33 6.00
N ILE A 3 7.41 0.93 6.33
CA ILE A 3 6.56 1.64 7.31
C ILE A 3 6.14 0.78 8.50
N GLY A 4 6.48 -0.51 8.47
CA GLY A 4 6.11 -1.46 9.51
C GLY A 4 6.30 -2.90 9.05
N LYS A 5 5.82 -3.83 9.87
CA LYS A 5 5.77 -5.27 9.57
C LYS A 5 4.36 -5.80 9.80
N SER A 6 3.99 -6.82 9.04
CA SER A 6 2.74 -7.58 9.22
C SER A 6 2.83 -8.51 10.45
N SER A 7 1.72 -9.20 10.76
CA SER A 7 1.64 -10.17 11.86
C SER A 7 2.66 -11.31 11.75
N GLU A 8 2.95 -11.77 10.53
CA GLU A 8 3.94 -12.82 10.24
C GLU A 8 5.32 -12.22 9.88
N GLY A 9 5.53 -10.92 10.09
CA GLY A 9 6.84 -10.27 9.99
C GLY A 9 7.25 -9.76 8.60
N ARG A 10 6.36 -9.79 7.60
CA ARG A 10 6.63 -9.25 6.24
C ARG A 10 6.66 -7.72 6.26
N ILE A 11 7.63 -7.12 5.57
CA ILE A 11 7.81 -5.67 5.53
C ILE A 11 6.70 -5.02 4.69
N LEU A 12 6.04 -4.01 5.25
CA LEU A 12 5.11 -3.13 4.53
C LEU A 12 5.87 -2.01 3.85
N LYS A 13 5.78 -1.92 2.52
CA LYS A 13 6.56 -0.97 1.69
C LYS A 13 5.65 0.02 0.99
N VAL A 14 5.91 1.30 1.22
CA VAL A 14 5.30 2.42 0.50
C VAL A 14 6.25 2.92 -0.59
N VAL A 15 5.71 3.24 -1.75
CA VAL A 15 6.40 3.98 -2.82
C VAL A 15 5.99 5.44 -2.72
N LYS A 16 6.97 6.32 -2.51
CA LYS A 16 6.79 7.78 -2.61
C LYS A 16 7.19 8.21 -4.03
N ILE A 17 6.30 8.86 -4.76
CA ILE A 17 6.57 9.49 -6.05
C ILE A 17 6.40 10.99 -5.87
N SER A 18 7.47 11.73 -6.15
CA SER A 18 7.52 13.19 -6.03
C SER A 18 8.51 13.73 -7.04
N SER A 19 8.18 14.86 -7.66
CA SER A 19 9.10 15.65 -8.50
C SER A 19 10.28 16.25 -7.72
N GLY A 20 10.29 16.12 -6.39
CA GLY A 20 11.12 16.93 -5.52
C GLY A 20 10.61 18.37 -5.48
N SER A 21 11.15 19.13 -4.52
CA SER A 21 11.00 20.58 -4.48
C SER A 21 12.39 21.18 -4.29
N ASN A 22 12.61 22.34 -4.91
CA ASN A 22 13.89 23.03 -4.91
C ASN A 22 14.17 23.77 -3.60
N THR A 23 13.20 23.86 -2.69
CA THR A 23 13.34 24.51 -1.39
C THR A 23 12.59 23.76 -0.29
N ASP A 24 13.07 23.85 0.95
CA ASP A 24 12.42 23.15 2.08
C ASP A 24 11.03 23.74 2.42
N ALA A 25 10.77 25.01 2.09
CA ALA A 25 9.47 25.65 2.26
C ALA A 25 8.40 25.08 1.32
N GLU A 26 8.73 24.84 0.06
CA GLU A 26 7.82 24.23 -0.92
C GLU A 26 7.53 22.75 -0.62
N LYS A 27 8.50 21.99 -0.06
CA LYS A 27 8.25 20.62 0.44
C LYS A 27 7.18 20.57 1.53
N LEU A 28 7.08 21.61 2.37
CA LEU A 28 6.09 21.69 3.46
C LEU A 28 4.68 22.04 2.97
N ILE A 29 4.54 22.58 1.75
CA ILE A 29 3.27 23.07 1.21
C ILE A 29 2.64 22.06 0.22
N LYS A 30 3.44 21.13 -0.33
CA LYS A 30 2.95 20.21 -1.35
C LYS A 30 1.95 19.19 -0.75
N PRO A 31 0.69 19.15 -1.19
CA PRO A 31 -0.29 18.21 -0.68
C PRO A 31 0.09 16.77 -1.03
N ALA A 32 -0.38 15.83 -0.23
CA ALA A 32 -0.13 14.41 -0.42
C ALA A 32 -1.41 13.64 -0.75
N ILE A 33 -1.30 12.65 -1.65
CA ILE A 33 -2.34 11.66 -1.90
C ILE A 33 -1.81 10.29 -1.44
N TRP A 34 -2.64 9.60 -0.64
CA TRP A 34 -2.39 8.24 -0.21
C TRP A 34 -3.27 7.27 -1.00
N ILE A 35 -2.67 6.19 -1.51
CA ILE A 35 -3.37 5.07 -2.14
C ILE A 35 -2.85 3.78 -1.51
N ASP A 36 -3.75 2.91 -1.10
CA ASP A 36 -3.39 1.56 -0.68
C ASP A 36 -4.18 0.49 -1.45
N GLY A 37 -3.57 -0.69 -1.54
CA GLY A 37 -4.11 -1.84 -2.23
C GLY A 37 -3.98 -3.12 -1.41
N GLY A 38 -4.87 -4.07 -1.69
CA GLY A 38 -4.81 -5.41 -1.11
C GLY A 38 -5.05 -5.46 0.39
N MET A 39 -5.94 -4.61 0.93
CA MET A 39 -6.38 -4.72 2.33
C MET A 39 -7.13 -6.04 2.57
N HIS A 40 -7.98 -6.43 1.62
CA HIS A 40 -8.60 -7.74 1.58
C HIS A 40 -7.80 -8.68 0.69
N ALA A 41 -7.34 -9.79 1.27
CA ALA A 41 -6.40 -10.69 0.63
C ALA A 41 -6.86 -11.24 -0.74
N ARG A 42 -8.13 -11.65 -0.85
CA ARG A 42 -8.69 -12.23 -2.10
C ARG A 42 -8.90 -11.26 -3.25
N GLU A 43 -8.84 -9.95 -3.02
CA GLU A 43 -9.17 -8.91 -4.00
C GLU A 43 -7.94 -8.58 -4.87
N TRP A 44 -7.42 -9.59 -5.58
CA TRP A 44 -6.12 -9.53 -6.30
C TRP A 44 -6.00 -8.41 -7.34
N ILE A 45 -7.10 -7.87 -7.85
CA ILE A 45 -7.06 -6.74 -8.77
C ILE A 45 -6.57 -5.45 -8.09
N SER A 46 -6.84 -5.27 -6.80
CA SER A 46 -6.46 -4.08 -6.03
C SER A 46 -4.93 -3.85 -6.01
N PRO A 47 -4.08 -4.82 -5.58
CA PRO A 47 -2.63 -4.65 -5.63
C PRO A 47 -2.10 -4.50 -7.07
N ALA A 48 -2.73 -5.16 -8.05
CA ALA A 48 -2.35 -5.02 -9.46
C ALA A 48 -2.60 -3.59 -9.99
N VAL A 49 -3.75 -2.99 -9.64
CA VAL A 49 -4.07 -1.60 -9.99
C VAL A 49 -3.15 -0.61 -9.28
N ALA A 50 -2.82 -0.83 -8.00
CA ALA A 50 -1.86 0.01 -7.29
C ALA A 50 -0.48 0.00 -7.98
N MET A 51 0.00 -1.17 -8.39
CA MET A 51 1.23 -1.31 -9.18
C MET A 51 1.12 -0.64 -10.56
N PHE A 52 -0.04 -0.75 -11.22
CA PHE A 52 -0.28 -0.08 -12.50
C PHE A 52 -0.24 1.45 -12.36
N ILE A 53 -0.85 2.02 -11.32
CA ILE A 53 -0.80 3.46 -11.05
C ILE A 53 0.65 3.92 -10.84
N ILE A 54 1.43 3.19 -10.02
CA ILE A 54 2.87 3.48 -9.85
C ILE A 54 3.57 3.50 -11.21
N LYS A 55 3.33 2.47 -12.04
CA LYS A 55 3.92 2.38 -13.38
C LYS A 55 3.53 3.58 -14.25
N GLN A 56 2.27 3.98 -14.28
CA GLN A 56 1.80 5.13 -15.07
C GLN A 56 2.46 6.44 -14.61
N LEU A 57 2.52 6.69 -13.31
CA LEU A 57 3.08 7.93 -12.76
C LEU A 57 4.59 8.04 -13.00
N VAL A 58 5.32 6.91 -13.04
CA VAL A 58 6.78 6.89 -13.23
C VAL A 58 7.16 6.84 -14.72
N GLU A 59 6.59 5.92 -15.50
CA GLU A 59 7.00 5.70 -16.89
C GLU A 59 6.38 6.70 -17.87
N ARG A 60 5.24 7.30 -17.51
CA ARG A 60 4.57 8.32 -18.34
C ARG A 60 4.61 9.70 -17.69
N TYR A 61 5.73 10.03 -17.06
CA TYR A 61 5.91 11.29 -16.34
C TYR A 61 5.50 12.50 -17.17
N GLU A 62 5.91 12.64 -18.43
CA GLU A 62 5.53 13.79 -19.27
C GLU A 62 4.01 13.97 -19.42
N THR A 63 3.26 12.86 -19.49
CA THR A 63 1.79 12.90 -19.53
C THR A 63 1.19 13.28 -18.17
N PHE A 64 1.78 12.82 -17.07
CA PHE A 64 1.29 13.04 -15.70
C PHE A 64 2.02 14.17 -14.96
N LYS A 65 2.88 14.93 -15.63
CA LYS A 65 3.69 16.01 -15.07
C LYS A 65 2.85 17.02 -14.27
N PRO A 66 1.67 17.48 -14.76
CA PRO A 66 0.85 18.43 -14.03
C PRO A 66 0.36 17.93 -12.66
N VAL A 67 0.23 16.60 -12.49
CA VAL A 67 -0.24 16.00 -11.23
C VAL A 67 0.91 15.53 -10.34
N VAL A 68 2.00 15.00 -10.91
CA VAL A 68 3.19 14.58 -10.15
C VAL A 68 3.94 15.79 -9.57
N ASP A 69 3.97 16.91 -10.27
CA ASP A 69 4.67 18.11 -9.79
C ASP A 69 3.90 18.85 -8.70
N LYS A 70 2.57 18.71 -8.66
CA LYS A 70 1.70 19.39 -7.70
C LYS A 70 1.38 18.57 -6.44
N VAL A 71 1.55 17.24 -6.50
CA VAL A 71 1.16 16.33 -5.42
C VAL A 71 2.25 15.29 -5.13
N ASP A 72 2.49 15.01 -3.85
CA ASP A 72 3.30 13.87 -3.42
C ASP A 72 2.42 12.62 -3.32
N TRP A 73 2.78 11.56 -4.05
CA TRP A 73 2.00 10.32 -4.07
C TRP A 73 2.66 9.29 -3.14
N TYR A 74 1.89 8.75 -2.21
CA TYR A 74 2.30 7.65 -1.35
C TYR A 74 1.42 6.45 -1.65
N ILE A 75 2.02 5.40 -2.22
CA ILE A 75 1.28 4.22 -2.67
C ILE A 75 1.79 2.99 -1.92
N LEU A 76 0.90 2.32 -1.19
CA LEU A 76 1.14 1.03 -0.53
C LEU A 76 0.45 -0.08 -1.33
N PRO A 77 1.16 -0.80 -2.22
CA PRO A 77 0.51 -1.78 -3.10
C PRO A 77 -0.11 -2.96 -2.36
N MET A 78 0.41 -3.29 -1.17
CA MET A 78 0.02 -4.46 -0.41
C MET A 78 -0.06 -4.15 1.08
N VAL A 79 -1.27 -3.93 1.59
CA VAL A 79 -1.56 -3.72 3.02
C VAL A 79 -1.52 -5.04 3.79
N ASN A 80 -2.05 -6.12 3.22
CA ASN A 80 -2.18 -7.41 3.88
C ASN A 80 -1.33 -8.49 3.20
N PRO A 81 0.01 -8.42 3.31
CA PRO A 81 0.88 -9.37 2.62
C PRO A 81 0.72 -10.81 3.12
N ASP A 82 0.42 -11.00 4.41
CA ASP A 82 0.24 -12.34 4.99
C ASP A 82 -1.03 -13.01 4.47
N GLY A 83 -2.15 -12.27 4.47
CA GLY A 83 -3.40 -12.77 3.93
C GLY A 83 -3.28 -13.02 2.42
N TYR A 84 -2.63 -12.13 1.68
CA TYR A 84 -2.42 -12.30 0.25
C TYR A 84 -1.63 -13.59 -0.06
N GLU A 85 -0.52 -13.83 0.63
CA GLU A 85 0.25 -15.08 0.51
C GLU A 85 -0.62 -16.31 0.80
N TYR A 86 -1.44 -16.24 1.85
CA TYR A 86 -2.34 -17.33 2.20
C TYR A 86 -3.38 -17.63 1.10
N THR A 87 -3.79 -16.62 0.32
CA THR A 87 -4.67 -16.85 -0.85
C THR A 87 -4.00 -17.53 -2.03
N HIS A 88 -2.68 -17.50 -2.13
CA HIS A 88 -1.91 -18.20 -3.17
C HIS A 88 -1.52 -19.62 -2.76
N THR A 89 -1.41 -19.88 -1.46
CA THR A 89 -0.86 -21.15 -0.95
C THR A 89 -1.90 -22.06 -0.30
N SER A 90 -3.02 -21.51 0.19
CA SER A 90 -3.98 -22.26 1.02
C SER A 90 -5.45 -22.02 0.67
N ASP A 91 -5.99 -20.82 0.90
CA ASP A 91 -7.41 -20.50 0.68
C ASP A 91 -7.58 -19.24 -0.16
N ARG A 92 -7.92 -19.43 -1.43
CA ARG A 92 -8.12 -18.35 -2.40
C ARG A 92 -9.15 -17.32 -1.96
N LEU A 93 -10.15 -17.70 -1.17
CA LEU A 93 -11.25 -16.81 -0.76
C LEU A 93 -11.01 -16.13 0.59
N TRP A 94 -9.84 -16.32 1.19
CA TRP A 94 -9.45 -15.64 2.43
C TRP A 94 -9.46 -14.12 2.29
N ARG A 95 -9.96 -13.42 3.32
CA ARG A 95 -10.12 -11.95 3.32
C ARG A 95 -9.28 -11.24 4.38
N LYS A 96 -9.15 -11.83 5.57
CA LYS A 96 -8.64 -11.18 6.80
C LYS A 96 -7.10 -11.12 6.82
N SER A 97 -6.55 -10.47 7.85
CA SER A 97 -5.13 -10.63 8.25
C SER A 97 -4.85 -12.06 8.71
N ARG A 98 -3.59 -12.34 9.06
CA ARG A 98 -3.13 -13.62 9.62
C ARG A 98 -2.73 -13.51 11.10
N SER A 99 -3.21 -12.50 11.82
CA SER A 99 -2.99 -12.41 13.25
C SER A 99 -3.69 -13.55 13.98
N GLN A 100 -2.95 -14.19 14.90
CA GLN A 100 -3.51 -15.18 15.81
C GLN A 100 -4.18 -14.45 16.97
N HIS A 101 -5.35 -14.93 17.38
CA HIS A 101 -6.07 -14.43 18.54
C HIS A 101 -6.29 -15.61 19.48
N ASP A 102 -5.99 -15.43 20.77
CA ASP A 102 -6.31 -16.44 21.78
C ASP A 102 -7.83 -16.47 22.01
N ASP A 103 -8.44 -17.63 21.72
CA ASP A 103 -9.89 -17.88 21.87
C ASP A 103 -10.40 -17.75 23.33
N ASN A 104 -9.50 -17.60 24.31
CA ASN A 104 -9.87 -17.44 25.72
C ASN A 104 -10.50 -16.08 26.07
N SER A 105 -10.45 -15.09 25.18
CA SER A 105 -11.00 -13.75 25.43
C SER A 105 -12.52 -13.63 25.17
N LEU A 106 -13.16 -14.67 24.61
CA LEU A 106 -14.59 -14.65 24.24
C LEU A 106 -15.48 -15.54 25.12
N ARG A 107 -14.95 -16.15 26.19
CA ARG A 107 -15.72 -17.02 27.11
C ARG A 107 -16.04 -16.40 28.48
N SER A 108 -15.81 -15.10 28.67
CA SER A 108 -16.06 -14.42 29.97
C SER A 108 -17.01 -13.21 29.87
N ARG A 109 -18.02 -13.25 29.00
CA ARG A 109 -19.13 -12.29 29.01
C ARG A 109 -20.46 -13.00 28.98
#